data_AF-A0A8T5QY54-F1
#
_entry.id   AF-A0A8T5QY54-F1
#
_cell.length_a   1.000
_cell.length_b   1.000
_cell.length_c   1.000
_cell.angle_alpha   90.00
_cell.angle_beta   90.00
_cell.angle_gamma   90.00
#
_symmetry.space_group_name_H-M   'P 1'
#
loop_
_entity.id
_entity.type
_entity.pdbx_description
1 polymer ?
#
loop_
_entity_poly.entity_id
_entity_poly.type
_entity_poly.pdbx_seq_one_letter_code
_entity_poly.pdbx_strand_id
1 'polypeptide(L)'
;MTKVEFNLDEDKFFEKSVKNKNFPKNDALKQVVLKKIAAEFEKNKIYSEQEVNSKIKKYFEDNVLIRRELINFGYMQRDPAKAEYWVIKYELSKEDFLKIDRLKRHAKELGIID
;
A
#
# COMPACT_ATOMS: atom_id res chain seq x y z
N MET A 1 7.79 2.45 -17.35
CA MET A 1 7.78 1.95 -15.96
C MET A 1 7.33 0.51 -15.99
N THR A 2 8.21 -0.40 -15.59
CA THR A 2 7.93 -1.85 -15.62
C THR A 2 7.17 -2.23 -14.36
N LYS A 3 6.03 -2.89 -14.53
CA LYS A 3 5.24 -3.44 -13.43
C LYS A 3 6.01 -4.54 -12.72
N VAL A 4 5.82 -4.65 -11.41
CA VAL A 4 6.37 -5.73 -10.59
C VAL A 4 5.33 -6.83 -10.45
N GLU A 5 5.70 -8.06 -10.78
CA GLU A 5 4.83 -9.22 -10.68
C GLU A 5 5.18 -10.07 -9.46
N PHE A 6 4.17 -10.46 -8.70
CA PHE A 6 4.33 -11.33 -7.56
C PHE A 6 4.07 -12.78 -7.95
N ASN A 7 4.92 -13.70 -7.50
CA ASN A 7 4.69 -15.14 -7.67
C ASN A 7 3.68 -15.68 -6.62
N LEU A 8 2.50 -15.04 -6.53
CA LEU A 8 1.38 -15.47 -5.69
C LEU A 8 0.06 -14.95 -6.27
N ASP A 9 -1.04 -15.53 -5.82
CA ASP A 9 -2.40 -15.03 -6.10
C ASP A 9 -2.68 -13.81 -5.20
N GLU A 10 -2.56 -12.61 -5.77
CA GLU A 10 -2.69 -11.33 -5.05
C GLU A 10 -4.06 -11.19 -4.37
N ASP A 11 -5.13 -11.66 -5.01
CA ASP A 11 -6.50 -11.57 -4.49
C ASP A 11 -6.68 -12.48 -3.29
N LYS A 12 -6.31 -13.77 -3.42
CA LYS A 12 -6.37 -14.71 -2.30
C LYS A 12 -5.48 -14.29 -1.14
N PHE A 13 -4.30 -13.73 -1.44
CA PHE A 13 -3.41 -13.22 -0.40
C PHE A 13 -4.05 -12.05 0.35
N PHE A 14 -4.62 -11.08 -0.36
CA PHE A 14 -5.32 -9.95 0.23
C PHE A 14 -6.48 -10.40 1.13
N GLU A 15 -7.37 -11.25 0.60
CA GLU A 15 -8.52 -11.79 1.35
C GLU A 15 -8.08 -12.50 2.63
N LYS A 16 -7.03 -13.32 2.54
CA LYS A 16 -6.46 -14.02 3.70
C LYS A 16 -5.89 -13.04 4.73
N SER A 17 -5.19 -12.01 4.30
CA SER A 17 -4.65 -10.96 5.19
C SER A 17 -5.76 -10.21 5.92
N VAL A 18 -6.83 -9.82 5.20
CA VAL A 18 -8.00 -9.15 5.79
C VAL A 18 -8.73 -10.06 6.76
N LYS A 19 -9.04 -11.31 6.34
CA LYS A 19 -9.74 -12.29 7.17
C LYS A 19 -9.01 -12.57 8.48
N ASN A 20 -7.69 -12.67 8.43
CA ASN A 20 -6.86 -12.94 9.60
C ASN A 20 -6.47 -11.68 10.39
N LYS A 21 -6.93 -10.49 9.96
CA LYS A 21 -6.52 -9.19 10.50
C LYS A 21 -5.01 -9.04 10.61
N ASN A 22 -4.27 -9.62 9.65
CA ASN A 22 -2.82 -9.72 9.70
C ASN A 22 -2.20 -8.94 8.54
N PHE A 23 -1.69 -7.75 8.86
CA PHE A 23 -0.94 -6.94 7.92
C PHE A 23 0.50 -7.49 7.78
N PRO A 24 1.01 -7.74 6.56
CA PRO A 24 2.31 -8.36 6.37
C PRO A 24 3.45 -7.55 6.99
N LYS A 25 4.44 -8.25 7.58
CA LYS A 25 5.68 -7.62 8.07
C LYS A 25 6.69 -7.34 6.95
N ASN A 26 6.76 -8.23 5.96
CA ASN A 26 7.61 -8.07 4.79
C ASN A 26 7.06 -6.96 3.88
N ASP A 27 7.89 -5.97 3.59
CA ASP A 27 7.47 -4.77 2.86
C ASP A 27 7.07 -5.03 1.41
N ALA A 28 7.63 -6.05 0.76
CA ALA A 28 7.19 -6.42 -0.58
C ALA A 28 5.78 -7.03 -0.53
N LEU A 29 5.50 -7.91 0.43
CA LEU A 29 4.15 -8.46 0.62
C LEU A 29 3.13 -7.39 1.05
N LYS A 30 3.55 -6.35 1.78
CA LYS A 30 2.66 -5.21 2.07
C LYS A 30 2.14 -4.56 0.79
N GLN A 31 2.90 -4.56 -0.31
CA GLN A 31 2.48 -3.88 -1.55
C GLN A 31 1.22 -4.53 -2.14
N VAL A 32 1.06 -5.84 -2.00
CA VAL A 32 -0.17 -6.54 -2.41
C VAL A 32 -1.39 -5.98 -1.67
N VAL A 33 -1.26 -5.73 -0.37
CA VAL A 33 -2.33 -5.16 0.46
C VAL A 33 -2.55 -3.68 0.18
N LEU A 34 -1.47 -2.90 0.16
CA LEU A 34 -1.53 -1.45 0.00
C LEU A 34 -2.06 -1.03 -1.37
N LYS A 35 -1.69 -1.76 -2.44
CA LYS A 35 -2.25 -1.56 -3.79
C LYS A 35 -3.77 -1.70 -3.82
N LYS A 36 -4.31 -2.76 -3.18
CA LYS A 36 -5.77 -2.99 -3.11
C LYS A 36 -6.47 -1.89 -2.32
N ILE A 37 -5.89 -1.47 -1.20
CA ILE A 37 -6.45 -0.36 -0.41
C ILE A 37 -6.36 0.97 -1.18
N ALA A 38 -5.24 1.25 -1.85
CA ALA A 38 -5.06 2.47 -2.63
C ALA A 38 -6.08 2.57 -3.77
N ALA A 39 -6.47 1.45 -4.38
CA ALA A 39 -7.48 1.38 -5.44
C ALA A 39 -8.89 1.81 -4.98
N GLU A 40 -9.17 1.85 -3.67
CA GLU A 40 -10.43 2.36 -3.12
C GLU A 40 -10.55 3.89 -3.15
N PHE A 41 -9.48 4.59 -3.54
CA PHE A 41 -9.41 6.05 -3.59
C PHE A 41 -9.44 6.54 -5.03
N GLU A 42 -10.18 7.61 -5.30
CA GLU A 42 -10.29 8.21 -6.62
C GLU A 42 -9.13 9.18 -6.86
N LYS A 43 -8.56 9.17 -8.06
CA LYS A 43 -7.58 10.20 -8.46
C LYS A 43 -8.23 11.57 -8.44
N ASN A 44 -7.43 12.60 -8.15
CA ASN A 44 -7.84 14.02 -8.11
C ASN A 44 -8.91 14.34 -7.06
N LYS A 45 -9.18 13.44 -6.11
CA LYS A 45 -10.05 13.69 -4.97
C LYS A 45 -9.22 13.85 -3.70
N ILE A 46 -9.57 14.88 -2.93
CA ILE A 46 -9.04 15.12 -1.59
C ILE A 46 -9.96 14.45 -0.59
N TYR A 47 -9.38 13.71 0.34
CA TYR A 47 -10.06 13.04 1.43
C TYR A 47 -9.57 13.59 2.76
N SER A 48 -10.48 13.79 3.70
CA SER A 48 -10.15 14.02 5.10
C SER A 48 -9.56 12.77 5.74
N GLU A 49 -8.84 12.94 6.84
CA GLU A 49 -8.36 11.84 7.68
C GLU A 49 -9.50 10.85 8.06
N GLN A 50 -10.70 11.37 8.37
CA GLN A 50 -11.84 10.53 8.75
C GLN A 50 -12.32 9.64 7.61
N GLU A 51 -12.39 10.16 6.38
CA GLU A 51 -12.78 9.38 5.21
C GLU A 51 -11.76 8.30 4.87
N VAL A 52 -10.47 8.64 4.95
CA VAL A 52 -9.37 7.69 4.76
C VAL A 52 -9.43 6.58 5.81
N ASN A 53 -9.58 6.94 7.08
CA ASN A 53 -9.72 5.99 8.17
C ASN A 53 -10.92 5.06 7.95
N SER A 54 -12.06 5.60 7.51
CA SER A 54 -13.28 4.84 7.27
C SER A 54 -13.12 3.84 6.11
N LYS A 55 -12.44 4.24 5.02
CA LYS A 55 -12.12 3.35 3.91
C LYS A 55 -11.17 2.22 4.34
N ILE A 56 -10.14 2.53 5.11
CA ILE A 56 -9.16 1.52 5.58
C ILE A 56 -9.78 0.55 6.58
N LYS A 57 -10.63 1.05 7.50
CA LYS A 57 -11.30 0.23 8.53
C LYS A 57 -12.21 -0.85 7.98
N LYS A 58 -12.58 -0.80 6.70
CA LYS A 58 -13.24 -1.92 6.00
C LYS A 58 -12.38 -3.19 5.97
N TYR A 59 -11.05 -3.04 6.06
CA TYR A 59 -10.09 -4.13 5.89
C TYR A 59 -9.22 -4.36 7.12
N PHE A 60 -8.77 -3.29 7.79
CA PHE A 60 -7.87 -3.35 8.94
C PHE A 60 -8.23 -2.32 10.01
N GLU A 61 -8.25 -2.73 11.29
CA GLU A 61 -8.55 -1.84 12.42
C GLU A 61 -7.46 -0.76 12.61
N ASP A 62 -6.20 -1.15 12.43
CA ASP A 62 -5.03 -0.26 12.55
C ASP A 62 -4.86 0.62 11.32
N ASN A 63 -5.82 1.52 11.14
CA ASN A 63 -5.84 2.51 10.08
C ASN A 63 -4.66 3.48 10.13
N VAL A 64 -4.07 3.70 11.32
CA VAL A 64 -2.90 4.58 11.49
C VAL A 64 -1.68 3.95 10.82
N LEU A 65 -1.42 2.67 11.08
CA LEU A 65 -0.35 1.92 10.42
C LEU A 65 -0.52 1.92 8.90
N ILE A 66 -1.72 1.57 8.42
CA ILE A 66 -1.97 1.47 6.97
C ILE A 66 -1.81 2.83 6.29
N ARG A 67 -2.37 3.92 6.84
CA ARG A 67 -2.17 5.28 6.28
C ARG A 67 -0.70 5.65 6.21
N ARG A 68 0.05 5.36 7.26
CA ARG A 68 1.50 5.64 7.30
C ARG A 68 2.21 4.87 6.19
N GLU A 69 1.87 3.60 5.97
CA GLU A 69 2.50 2.79 4.93
C GLU A 69 2.08 3.22 3.51
N LEU A 70 0.82 3.62 3.30
CA LEU A 70 0.37 4.21 2.03
C LEU A 70 1.19 5.46 1.66
N ILE A 71 1.52 6.29 2.65
CA ILE A 71 2.41 7.45 2.44
C ILE A 71 3.86 7.02 2.25
N ASN A 72 4.38 6.15 3.13
CA ASN A 72 5.79 5.73 3.12
C ASN A 72 6.22 5.09 1.79
N PHE A 73 5.32 4.34 1.15
CA PHE A 73 5.59 3.70 -0.14
C PHE A 73 5.12 4.54 -1.34
N GLY A 74 4.53 5.72 -1.10
CA GLY A 74 4.20 6.68 -2.15
C GLY A 74 2.91 6.40 -2.92
N TYR A 75 1.98 5.62 -2.36
CA TYR A 75 0.62 5.50 -2.90
C TYR A 75 -0.20 6.76 -2.64
N MET A 76 0.01 7.40 -1.50
CA MET A 76 -0.72 8.59 -1.08
C MET A 76 0.21 9.71 -0.63
N GLN A 77 -0.26 10.94 -0.72
CA GLN A 77 0.32 12.09 -0.05
C GLN A 77 -0.66 12.65 0.98
N ARG A 78 -0.12 13.50 1.86
CA ARG A 78 -0.87 14.17 2.91
C ARG A 78 -0.40 15.62 3.05
N ASP A 79 -1.35 16.53 3.23
CA ASP A 79 -1.09 17.85 3.81
C ASP A 79 -1.26 17.77 5.35
N PRO A 80 -0.17 17.89 6.14
CA PRO A 80 -0.25 17.79 7.59
C PRO A 80 -0.96 18.98 8.26
N ALA A 81 -0.99 20.15 7.62
CA ALA A 81 -1.64 21.34 8.16
C ALA A 81 -3.17 21.25 8.03
N LYS A 82 -3.65 20.59 6.96
CA LYS A 82 -5.09 20.45 6.69
C LYS A 82 -5.65 19.07 7.02
N ALA A 83 -4.79 18.11 7.38
CA ALA A 83 -5.15 16.70 7.55
C ALA A 83 -5.86 16.10 6.31
N GLU A 84 -5.44 16.56 5.13
CA GLU A 84 -5.97 16.16 3.83
C GLU A 84 -5.06 15.11 3.18
N TYR A 85 -5.67 14.24 2.38
CA TYR A 85 -5.04 13.08 1.76
C TYR A 85 -5.48 12.93 0.31
N TRP A 86 -4.60 12.47 -0.56
CA TRP A 86 -4.95 12.14 -1.95
C TRP A 86 -4.07 11.01 -2.46
N VAL A 87 -4.62 10.20 -3.38
CA VAL A 87 -3.91 9.11 -4.01
C VAL A 87 -3.03 9.62 -5.16
N ILE A 88 -1.80 9.12 -5.23
CA ILE A 88 -0.80 9.43 -6.26
C ILE A 88 -0.77 8.33 -7.31
N LYS A 89 -0.80 7.07 -6.86
CA LYS A 89 -0.76 5.89 -7.71
C LYS A 89 -1.37 4.69 -7.03
N TYR A 90 -1.71 3.71 -7.85
CA TYR A 90 -2.33 2.46 -7.42
C TYR A 90 -1.38 1.27 -7.51
N GLU A 91 -0.26 1.42 -8.21
CA GLU A 91 0.71 0.36 -8.43
C GLU A 91 2.12 0.97 -8.43
N LEU A 92 3.06 0.25 -7.80
CA LEU A 92 4.46 0.64 -7.80
C LEU A 92 5.18 0.03 -8.99
N SER A 93 6.08 0.83 -9.57
CA SER A 93 6.98 0.41 -10.63
C SER A 93 8.23 -0.28 -10.07
N LYS A 94 8.98 -1.02 -10.91
CA LYS A 94 10.30 -1.57 -10.51
C LYS A 94 11.22 -0.46 -10.00
N GLU A 95 11.15 0.74 -10.58
CA GLU A 95 11.91 1.91 -10.11
C GLU A 95 11.52 2.34 -8.69
N ASP A 96 10.23 2.29 -8.33
CA ASP A 96 9.77 2.60 -6.97
C ASP A 96 10.30 1.58 -5.95
N PHE A 97 10.29 0.30 -6.31
CA PHE A 97 10.86 -0.77 -5.48
C PHE A 97 12.34 -0.54 -5.21
N LEU A 98 13.12 -0.13 -6.22
CA LEU A 98 14.55 0.09 -6.11
C LEU A 98 14.93 1.32 -5.27
N LYS A 99 14.05 2.32 -5.16
CA LYS A 99 14.30 3.57 -4.41
C LYS A 99 14.15 3.44 -2.91
N ILE A 100 13.46 2.39 -2.42
CA ILE A 100 13.16 2.21 -1.00
C ILE A 100 13.93 0.99 -0.49
N ASP A 101 15.01 1.20 0.26
CA ASP A 101 15.96 0.14 0.65
C ASP A 101 15.31 -1.10 1.29
N ARG A 102 14.38 -0.88 2.23
CA ARG A 102 13.67 -1.98 2.91
C ARG A 102 12.75 -2.76 1.96
N LEU A 103 12.15 -2.08 0.99
CA LEU A 103 11.29 -2.69 -0.01
C LEU A 103 12.14 -3.48 -1.01
N LYS A 104 13.21 -2.87 -1.51
CA LYS A 104 14.19 -3.50 -2.40
C LYS A 104 14.74 -4.80 -1.79
N ARG A 105 15.18 -4.75 -0.54
CA ARG A 105 15.72 -5.92 0.18
C ARG A 105 14.68 -7.05 0.24
N HIS A 106 13.48 -6.76 0.75
CA HIS A 106 12.41 -7.75 0.85
C HIS A 106 11.94 -8.29 -0.50
N ALA A 107 11.97 -7.48 -1.56
CA ALA A 107 11.61 -7.92 -2.90
C ALA A 107 12.67 -8.85 -3.52
N LYS A 108 13.96 -8.58 -3.28
CA LYS A 108 15.06 -9.50 -3.66
C LYS A 108 14.98 -10.82 -2.91
N GLU A 109 14.71 -10.78 -1.60
CA GLU A 109 14.52 -11.98 -0.77
C GLU A 109 13.40 -12.89 -1.30
N LEU A 110 12.38 -12.31 -1.92
CA LEU A 110 11.26 -13.04 -2.53
C LEU A 110 11.46 -13.36 -4.02
N GLY A 111 12.59 -12.98 -4.62
CA GLY A 111 12.86 -13.17 -6.05
C GLY A 111 11.94 -12.38 -6.98
N ILE A 112 11.34 -11.29 -6.49
CA ILE A 112 10.41 -10.43 -7.24
C ILE A 112 11.18 -9.46 -8.16
N ILE A 113 12.37 -9.04 -7.72
CA ILE A 113 13.27 -8.18 -8.48
C ILE A 113 14.71 -8.69 -8.35
N ASP A 114 15.50 -8.40 -9.38
CA ASP A 114 16.93 -8.75 -9.46
C ASP A 114 17.83 -7.90 -8.55
#